data_AF-A0A2S6N1M7-F1
#
_entry.id   AF-A0A2S6N1M7-F1
#
_cell.length_a   1.000
_cell.length_b   1.000
_cell.length_c   1.000
_cell.angle_alpha   90.00
_cell.angle_beta   90.00
_cell.angle_gamma   90.00
#
_symmetry.space_group_name_H-M   'P 1'
#
loop_
_entity.id
_entity.type
_entity.pdbx_description
1 polymer ?
#
loop_
_entity_poly.entity_id
_entity_poly.type
_entity_poly.pdbx_seq_one_letter_code
_entity_poly.pdbx_strand_id
1 'polypeptide(L)' 'MTVLESLRKNARFLISGFGSAIVLLLVWRAFDGAPLIQPQSDLGIVLGALLVAGYVVFQDLRESNGKQP' A
#
# COMPACT_ATOMS: atom_id res chain seq x y z
N MET A 1 4.51 -19.74 -5.30
CA MET A 1 4.91 -18.34 -5.01
C MET A 1 4.80 -18.11 -3.52
N THR A 2 5.77 -17.45 -2.89
CA THR A 2 5.73 -17.11 -1.44
C THR A 2 5.30 -15.66 -1.21
N VAL A 3 4.94 -15.31 0.03
CA VAL A 3 4.57 -13.93 0.42
C VAL A 3 5.69 -12.94 0.10
N LEU A 4 6.93 -13.30 0.44
CA LEU A 4 8.10 -12.44 0.22
C LEU A 4 8.38 -12.23 -1.28
N GLU A 5 8.17 -13.25 -2.10
CA GLU A 5 8.29 -13.14 -3.56
C GLU A 5 7.23 -12.22 -4.16
N SER A 6 5.97 -12.33 -3.71
CA SER A 6 4.91 -11.41 -4.14
C SER A 6 5.21 -9.97 -3.75
N LEU A 7 5.62 -9.72 -2.51
CA LEU A 7 5.98 -8.39 -2.06
C LEU A 7 7.16 -7.83 -2.86
N ARG A 8 8.17 -8.65 -3.17
CA ARG A 8 9.30 -8.24 -4.01
C ARG A 8 8.88 -7.93 -5.45
N LYS A 9 8.02 -8.77 -6.05
CA LYS A 9 7.48 -8.58 -7.40
C LYS A 9 6.71 -7.26 -7.51
N ASN A 10 5.89 -6.95 -6.51
CA ASN A 10 5.03 -5.77 -6.50
C ASN A 10 5.62 -4.57 -5.75
N ALA A 11 6.87 -4.66 -5.26
CA ALA A 11 7.47 -3.63 -4.43
C ALA A 11 7.45 -2.25 -5.09
N ARG A 12 7.75 -2.17 -6.40
CA ARG A 12 7.72 -0.89 -7.14
C ARG A 12 6.34 -0.27 -7.15
N PHE A 13 5.30 -1.07 -7.40
CA PHE A 13 3.90 -0.62 -7.41
C PHE A 13 3.44 -0.18 -6.03
N LEU A 14 3.76 -0.97 -4.99
CA LEU A 14 3.39 -0.64 -3.62
C LEU A 14 4.11 0.63 -3.13
N ILE A 15 5.41 0.76 -3.38
CA ILE A 15 6.19 1.94 -2.99
C ILE A 15 5.72 3.19 -3.73
N SER A 16 5.49 3.12 -5.05
CA SER A 16 5.01 4.27 -5.81
C SER A 16 3.58 4.66 -5.43
N GLY A 17 2.71 3.68 -5.22
CA GLY A 17 1.32 3.89 -4.79
C GLY A 17 1.27 4.53 -3.40
N PHE A 18 1.94 3.94 -2.41
CA PHE A 18 1.95 4.51 -1.05
C PHE A 18 2.68 5.84 -0.99
N GLY A 19 3.81 5.96 -1.68
CA GLY A 19 4.56 7.21 -1.74
C GLY A 19 3.74 8.36 -2.33
N SER A 20 3.07 8.13 -3.46
CA SER A 20 2.21 9.15 -4.09
C SER A 20 1.00 9.52 -3.22
N ALA A 21 0.35 8.54 -2.57
CA ALA A 21 -0.74 8.79 -1.64
C ALA A 21 -0.30 9.66 -0.44
N ILE A 22 0.86 9.36 0.16
CA ILE A 22 1.43 10.14 1.26
C ILE A 22 1.73 11.57 0.80
N VAL A 23 2.39 11.73 -0.36
CA VAL A 23 2.71 13.06 -0.90
C VAL A 23 1.44 13.88 -1.13
N LEU A 24 0.42 13.30 -1.76
CA LEU A 24 -0.85 13.98 -2.00
C LEU A 24 -1.51 14.43 -0.69
N LEU A 25 -1.49 13.58 0.34
CA LEU A 25 -2.08 13.89 1.64
C LEU A 25 -1.33 15.00 2.36
N LEU A 26 0.01 14.99 2.31
CA LEU A 26 0.82 16.06 2.89
C LEU A 26 0.62 17.39 2.18
N VAL A 27 0.56 17.37 0.84
CA VAL A 27 0.27 18.56 0.03
C VAL A 27 -1.11 19.10 0.36
N TRP A 28 -2.13 18.24 0.41
CA TRP A 28 -3.49 18.62 0.77
C TRP A 28 -3.56 19.26 2.16
N ARG A 29 -2.94 18.64 3.17
CA ARG A 29 -2.89 19.17 4.54
C ARG A 29 -2.17 20.52 4.60
N ALA A 30 -1.09 20.70 3.83
CA ALA A 30 -0.39 21.97 3.74
C ALA A 30 -1.27 23.07 3.15
N PHE A 31 -2.07 22.77 2.11
CA PHE A 31 -3.02 23.71 1.53
C PHE A 31 -4.16 24.10 2.49
N ASP A 32 -4.65 23.15 3.27
CA ASP A 32 -5.71 23.39 4.26
C ASP A 32 -5.20 24.07 5.55
N GLY A 33 -3.89 24.31 5.68
CA GLY A 33 -3.27 24.83 6.91
C GLY A 33 -3.37 23.86 8.09
N ALA A 34 -3.65 22.57 7.82
CA ALA A 34 -3.78 21.53 8.83
C ALA A 34 -2.38 21.01 9.28
N PRO A 35 -2.28 20.40 10.47
CA PRO A 35 -1.06 19.71 10.87
C PRO A 35 -0.66 18.65 9.84
N LEU A 36 0.62 18.64 9.46
CA LEU A 36 1.16 17.67 8.50
C LEU A 36 1.08 16.23 9.04
N ILE A 37 1.29 16.07 10.35
CA ILE A 37 1.20 14.78 11.05
C ILE A 37 -0.08 14.80 11.89
N GLN A 38 -0.93 13.80 11.67
CA GLN A 38 -2.20 13.63 12.37
C GLN A 38 -2.35 12.15 12.75
N PRO A 39 -1.89 11.74 13.95
CA PRO A 39 -1.71 10.33 14.30
C PRO A 39 -2.93 9.44 14.07
N GLN A 40 -4.14 9.95 14.35
CA GLN A 40 -5.38 9.21 14.13
C GLN A 40 -5.68 8.95 12.65
N SER A 41 -5.49 9.97 11.79
CA SER A 41 -5.69 9.86 10.34
C SER A 41 -4.55 9.06 9.70
N ASP A 42 -3.31 9.25 10.16
CA ASP A 42 -2.12 8.57 9.65
C ASP A 42 -2.17 7.07 9.88
N LEU A 43 -2.71 6.63 11.02
CA LEU A 43 -2.93 5.22 11.30
C LEU A 43 -3.89 4.59 10.27
N GLY A 44 -4.94 5.31 9.86
CA GLY A 44 -5.85 4.87 8.80
C GLY A 44 -5.14 4.68 7.45
N ILE A 45 -4.22 5.57 7.10
CA ILE A 45 -3.41 5.48 5.88
C ILE A 45 -2.51 4.24 5.91
N VAL A 46 -1.86 3.99 7.05
CA VAL A 46 -1.02 2.80 7.27
C VAL A 46 -1.84 1.51 7.16
N LEU A 47 -3.02 1.45 7.79
CA LEU A 47 -3.91 0.29 7.69
C LEU A 47 -4.39 0.05 6.26
N GLY A 48 -4.76 1.11 5.54
CA GLY A 48 -5.12 1.03 4.12
C GLY A 48 -3.98 0.49 3.27
N ALA A 49 -2.75 0.95 3.51
CA ALA A 49 -1.56 0.45 2.82
C ALA A 49 -1.32 -1.05 3.09
N LEU A 50 -1.45 -1.48 4.34
CA LEU A 50 -1.33 -2.89 4.71
C LEU A 50 -2.41 -3.75 4.04
N LEU A 51 -3.65 -3.28 3.95
CA LEU A 51 -4.73 -3.98 3.26
C LEU A 51 -4.44 -4.15 1.77
N VAL A 52 -3.95 -3.11 1.10
CA VAL A 52 -3.57 -3.19 -0.32
C VAL A 52 -2.43 -4.19 -0.52
N ALA A 53 -1.39 -4.14 0.32
CA ALA A 53 -0.29 -5.10 0.25
C ALA A 53 -0.77 -6.53 0.47
N GLY A 54 -1.63 -6.75 1.47
CA GLY A 54 -2.24 -8.06 1.74
C GLY A 54 -3.10 -8.57 0.59
N TYR A 55 -3.90 -7.71 -0.03
CA TYR A 55 -4.71 -8.04 -1.20
C TYR A 55 -3.86 -8.46 -2.39
N VAL A 56 -2.80 -7.71 -2.69
CA VAL A 56 -1.86 -8.03 -3.79
C VAL A 56 -1.21 -9.40 -3.56
N VAL A 57 -0.73 -9.66 -2.34
CA VAL A 57 -0.16 -10.96 -1.96
C VAL A 57 -1.20 -12.07 -2.13
N PHE A 58 -2.42 -11.86 -1.64
CA PHE A 58 -3.48 -12.85 -1.74
C PHE A 58 -3.83 -13.19 -3.19
N GLN A 59 -3.93 -12.17 -4.06
CA GLN A 59 -4.19 -12.37 -5.48
C GLN A 59 -3.06 -13.13 -6.18
N ASP A 60 -1.80 -12.75 -5.93
CA ASP A 60 -0.64 -13.46 -6.49
C ASP A 60 -0.60 -14.93 -6.04
N LEU A 61 -0.92 -15.22 -4.78
CA LEU A 61 -1.00 -16.58 -4.27
C LEU A 61 -2.15 -17.37 -4.93
N ARG A 62 -3.31 -16.74 -5.11
CA ARG A 62 -4.46 -17.35 -5.79
C ARG A 62 -4.15 -17.68 -7.24
N GLU A 63 -3.55 -16.76 -7.98
CA GLU A 63 -3.13 -16.98 -9.37
C GLU A 63 -2.04 -18.04 -9.49
N SER A 64 -1.08 -18.06 -8.56
CA SER A 64 -0.04 -19.08 -8.51
C SER A 64 -0.59 -20.47 -8.20
N ASN A 65 -1.66 -20.56 -7.40
CA ASN A 65 -2.29 -21.84 -7.03
C ASN A 65 -3.34 -22.31 -8.05
N GLY A 66 -3.97 -21.40 -8.79
CA GLY A 66 -4.91 -21.72 -9.88
C GLY A 66 -4.24 -22.18 -11.17
N LYS A 67 -2.92 -22.01 -11.28
CA LYS A 67 -2.06 -22.59 -12.33
C LYS A 67 -1.43 -23.88 -11.81
N GLN A 68 -2.23 -24.90 -11.51
CA GLN A 68 -1.74 -26.28 -11.50
C GLN A 68 -1.76 -26.81 -12.94
N PRO A 69 -0.75 -27.59 -13.37
CA PRO A 69 -0.63 -28.09 -14.74
C PRO A 69 -1.81 -28.95 -15.18
#